data_AF-A0A831JZZ5-F1
#
_entry.id   AF-A0A831JZZ5-F1
#
_cell.length_a   1.000
_cell.length_b   1.000
_cell.length_c   1.000
_cell.angle_alpha   90.00
_cell.angle_beta   90.00
_cell.angle_gamma   90.00
#
_symmetry.space_group_name_H-M   'P 1'
#
loop_
_entity.id
_entity.type
_entity.pdbx_description
1 polymer ?
#
loop_
_entity_poly.entity_id
_entity_poly.type
_entity_poly.pdbx_seq_one_letter_code
_entity_poly.pdbx_strand_id
1 'polypeptide(L)'
;MKLVGFIDESGRPVHCCYFTVACLWCIVEKGVSYYSVGRALVSEISRKYSLTKAKELKYSYFRKRGVSHRVVNMILEHFAVSYECRHVLERVESVETRLEFIEKVVKKVLSKAPRVDSITIIIDENPVPLRYLRKRLLEAVRESRKVSVEIKVKSSIKVKGLQLADIIAGYLREFKRL
;
A
#
# COMPACT_ATOMS: atom_id res chain seq x y z
N MET A 1 2.47 -20.22 -6.01
CA MET A 1 1.73 -18.97 -5.75
C MET A 1 2.58 -17.97 -4.98
N LYS A 2 2.37 -16.67 -5.23
CA LYS A 2 3.15 -15.57 -4.65
C LYS A 2 2.21 -14.48 -4.14
N LEU A 3 2.46 -13.97 -2.93
CA LEU A 3 1.80 -12.76 -2.45
C LEU A 3 2.58 -11.54 -2.93
N VAL A 4 1.87 -10.55 -3.48
CA VAL A 4 2.41 -9.23 -3.80
C VAL A 4 1.63 -8.18 -3.02
N GLY A 5 2.33 -7.34 -2.26
CA GLY A 5 1.74 -6.24 -1.49
C GLY A 5 2.39 -4.90 -1.84
N PHE A 6 1.58 -3.86 -1.98
CA PHE A 6 1.97 -2.48 -2.23
C PHE A 6 1.58 -1.63 -1.04
N ILE A 7 2.57 -1.01 -0.39
CA ILE A 7 2.37 -0.22 0.82
C ILE A 7 2.62 1.25 0.52
N ASP A 8 1.66 2.08 0.91
CA ASP A 8 1.80 3.53 0.88
C ASP A 8 1.17 4.16 2.14
N GLU A 9 1.58 5.39 2.44
CA GLU A 9 1.12 6.19 3.58
C GLU A 9 0.35 7.44 3.15
N SER A 10 -0.58 7.88 4.00
CA SER A 10 -1.29 9.14 3.82
C SER A 10 -1.34 9.93 5.12
N GLY A 11 -1.09 11.23 5.01
CA GLY A 11 -0.87 12.12 6.15
C GLY A 11 0.57 12.06 6.65
N ARG A 12 0.84 12.78 7.74
CA ARG A 12 2.11 12.70 8.47
C ARG A 12 1.82 12.33 9.92
N PRO A 13 2.71 11.59 10.59
CA PRO A 13 2.57 11.28 12.01
C PRO A 13 2.93 12.52 12.85
N VAL A 14 2.08 13.55 12.80
CA VAL A 14 2.25 14.80 13.55
C VAL A 14 1.00 15.07 14.38
N HIS A 15 1.13 15.95 15.37
CA HIS A 15 0.06 16.24 16.32
C HIS A 15 -1.24 16.65 15.61
N CYS A 16 -2.36 16.12 16.11
CA CYS A 16 -3.72 16.34 15.62
C CYS A 16 -3.93 15.98 14.14
N CYS A 17 -3.18 14.99 13.62
CA CYS A 17 -3.33 14.49 12.25
C CYS A 17 -3.69 13.01 12.23
N TYR A 18 -4.59 12.62 11.32
CA TYR A 18 -4.75 11.21 10.97
C TYR A 18 -3.58 10.76 10.10
N PHE A 19 -2.91 9.71 10.56
CA PHE A 19 -1.88 8.99 9.83
C PHE A 19 -2.42 7.62 9.44
N THR A 20 -2.25 7.27 8.17
CA THR A 20 -2.77 6.03 7.59
C THR A 20 -1.67 5.33 6.82
N VAL A 21 -1.50 4.04 7.03
CA VAL A 21 -0.71 3.16 6.17
C VAL A 21 -1.64 2.10 5.63
N ALA A 22 -1.62 1.90 4.32
CA ALA A 22 -2.43 0.89 3.66
C ALA A 22 -1.54 -0.06 2.85
N CYS A 23 -1.89 -1.34 2.84
CA CYS A 23 -1.34 -2.34 1.96
C CYS A 23 -2.43 -2.87 1.04
N LEU A 24 -2.23 -2.64 -0.25
CA LEU A 24 -3.00 -3.26 -1.33
C LEU A 24 -2.30 -4.56 -1.72
N TRP A 25 -2.99 -5.71 -1.63
CA TRP A 25 -2.34 -7.00 -1.86
C TRP A 25 -3.22 -7.98 -2.62
N CYS A 26 -2.55 -8.89 -3.33
CA CYS A 26 -3.18 -9.97 -4.09
C CYS A 26 -2.26 -11.20 -4.16
N ILE A 27 -2.82 -12.33 -4.60
CA ILE A 27 -2.05 -13.54 -4.88
C ILE A 27 -1.92 -13.70 -6.40
N VAL A 28 -0.70 -13.96 -6.86
CA VAL A 28 -0.38 -14.15 -8.28
C VAL A 28 0.45 -15.41 -8.49
N GLU A 29 0.60 -15.83 -9.74
CA GLU A 29 1.55 -16.90 -10.09
C GLU A 29 3.00 -16.47 -9.80
N LYS A 30 3.86 -17.45 -9.52
CA LYS A 30 5.24 -17.20 -9.06
C LYS A 30 6.08 -16.39 -10.06
N GLY A 31 5.84 -16.56 -11.36
CA GLY A 31 6.55 -15.86 -12.43
C GLY A 31 6.09 -14.41 -12.67
N VAL A 32 4.99 -13.99 -12.06
CA VAL A 32 4.44 -12.64 -12.30
C VAL A 32 5.33 -11.58 -11.64
N SER A 33 5.77 -10.63 -12.47
CA SER A 33 6.52 -9.45 -12.03
C SER A 33 5.61 -8.47 -11.29
N TYR A 34 6.05 -7.94 -10.15
CA TYR A 34 5.29 -6.91 -9.43
C TYR A 34 5.11 -5.62 -10.25
N TYR A 35 5.90 -5.39 -11.30
CA TYR A 35 5.73 -4.26 -12.21
C TYR A 35 4.51 -4.38 -13.14
N SER A 36 3.97 -5.58 -13.35
CA SER A 36 2.76 -5.78 -14.17
C SER A 36 1.47 -5.71 -13.33
N VAL A 37 1.55 -6.04 -12.05
CA VAL A 37 0.40 -6.02 -11.13
C VAL A 37 -0.18 -4.61 -11.01
N GLY A 38 -1.49 -4.48 -11.23
CA GLY A 38 -2.22 -3.21 -11.20
C GLY A 38 -2.04 -2.32 -12.44
N ARG A 39 -1.18 -2.67 -13.40
CA ARG A 39 -0.90 -1.84 -14.59
C ARG A 39 -2.14 -1.65 -15.48
N ALA A 40 -2.86 -2.73 -15.75
CA ALA A 40 -4.08 -2.70 -16.55
C ALA A 40 -5.15 -1.83 -15.88
N LEU A 41 -5.36 -2.01 -14.57
CA LEU A 41 -6.32 -1.24 -13.79
C LEU A 41 -5.98 0.25 -13.75
N VAL A 42 -4.71 0.61 -13.53
CA VAL A 42 -4.27 2.02 -13.62
C VAL A 42 -4.57 2.60 -15.01
N SER A 43 -4.34 1.83 -16.08
CA SER A 43 -4.62 2.27 -17.45
C SER A 43 -6.12 2.45 -17.69
N GLU A 44 -6.94 1.56 -17.15
CA GLU A 44 -8.40 1.65 -17.21
C GLU A 44 -8.94 2.87 -16.48
N ILE A 45 -8.57 3.06 -15.21
CA ILE A 45 -8.95 4.22 -14.40
C ILE A 45 -8.49 5.51 -15.10
N SER A 46 -7.25 5.53 -15.60
CA SER A 46 -6.71 6.68 -16.32
C SER A 46 -7.54 7.04 -17.57
N ARG A 47 -7.93 6.05 -18.39
CA ARG A 47 -8.82 6.28 -19.53
C ARG A 47 -10.21 6.74 -19.10
N LYS A 48 -10.82 6.04 -18.14
CA LYS A 48 -12.20 6.29 -17.67
C LYS A 48 -12.39 7.71 -17.12
N TYR A 49 -11.37 8.28 -16.48
CA TYR A 49 -11.42 9.62 -15.90
C TYR A 49 -10.61 10.66 -16.67
N SER A 50 -10.23 10.39 -17.92
CA SER A 50 -9.48 11.30 -18.80
C SER A 50 -8.16 11.82 -18.18
N LEU A 51 -7.43 10.94 -17.49
CA LEU A 51 -6.13 11.20 -16.85
C LEU A 51 -4.97 10.56 -17.62
N THR A 52 -5.12 10.34 -18.93
CA THR A 52 -4.14 9.63 -19.78
C THR A 52 -2.79 10.35 -19.91
N LYS A 53 -2.78 11.68 -19.73
CA LYS A 53 -1.56 12.50 -19.72
C LYS A 53 -0.87 12.54 -18.35
N ALA A 54 -1.52 12.05 -17.29
CA ALA A 54 -0.94 12.06 -15.95
C ALA A 54 0.16 11.00 -15.84
N LYS A 55 1.35 11.40 -15.39
CA LYS A 55 2.46 10.46 -15.11
C LYS A 55 2.12 9.50 -13.96
N GLU A 56 1.28 9.96 -13.04
CA GLU A 56 0.87 9.26 -11.84
C GLU A 56 -0.58 9.57 -11.51
N LEU A 57 -1.34 8.57 -11.05
CA LEU A 57 -2.66 8.75 -10.47
C LEU A 57 -2.54 9.01 -8.98
N LYS A 58 -3.16 10.10 -8.50
CA LYS A 58 -3.17 10.49 -7.08
C LYS A 58 -4.58 10.55 -6.54
N TYR A 59 -4.78 10.21 -5.27
CA TYR A 59 -6.07 10.30 -4.58
C TYR A 59 -6.79 11.64 -4.83
N SER A 60 -6.05 12.74 -4.74
CA SER A 60 -6.58 14.11 -4.84
C SER A 60 -7.29 14.39 -6.17
N TYR A 61 -6.89 13.72 -7.26
CA TYR A 61 -7.51 13.90 -8.57
C TYR A 61 -8.95 13.37 -8.60
N PHE A 62 -9.17 12.24 -7.92
CA PHE A 62 -10.49 11.60 -7.83
C PHE A 62 -11.36 12.25 -6.77
N ARG A 63 -10.75 12.67 -5.64
CA ARG A 63 -11.42 13.45 -4.61
C ARG A 63 -12.03 14.73 -5.18
N LYS A 64 -11.25 15.54 -5.90
CA LYS A 64 -11.70 16.81 -6.52
C LYS A 64 -12.84 16.61 -7.54
N ARG A 65 -12.91 15.43 -8.15
CA ARG A 65 -13.96 15.06 -9.13
C ARG A 65 -15.19 14.41 -8.48
N GLY A 66 -15.18 14.15 -7.17
CA GLY A 66 -16.28 13.46 -6.49
C GLY A 66 -16.45 11.98 -6.89
N VAL A 67 -15.39 11.35 -7.43
CA VAL A 67 -15.44 9.96 -7.95
C VAL A 67 -14.58 8.98 -7.17
N SER A 68 -14.01 9.40 -6.02
CA SER A 68 -13.10 8.59 -5.21
C SER A 68 -13.69 7.24 -4.83
N HIS A 69 -14.94 7.19 -4.38
CA HIS A 69 -15.61 5.93 -4.00
C HIS A 69 -15.70 4.94 -5.18
N ARG A 70 -16.05 5.42 -6.39
CA ARG A 70 -16.12 4.57 -7.59
C ARG A 70 -14.74 4.00 -7.96
N VAL A 71 -13.70 4.80 -7.84
CA VAL A 71 -12.31 4.36 -8.11
C VAL A 71 -11.86 3.33 -7.07
N VAL A 72 -12.17 3.54 -5.80
CA VAL A 72 -11.87 2.60 -4.73
C VAL A 72 -12.56 1.27 -4.97
N ASN A 73 -13.85 1.25 -5.35
CA ASN A 73 -14.56 0.00 -5.65
C ASN A 73 -13.91 -0.76 -6.81
N MET A 74 -13.50 -0.08 -7.89
CA MET A 74 -12.73 -0.69 -8.97
C MET A 74 -11.40 -1.31 -8.48
N ILE A 75 -10.76 -0.70 -7.47
CA ILE A 75 -9.53 -1.27 -6.88
C ILE A 75 -9.84 -2.52 -6.04
N LEU A 76 -10.92 -2.50 -5.26
CA LEU A 76 -11.32 -3.60 -4.39
C LEU A 76 -11.78 -4.85 -5.15
N GLU A 77 -12.23 -4.71 -6.40
CA GLU A 77 -12.55 -5.84 -7.29
C GLU A 77 -11.32 -6.71 -7.62
N HIS A 78 -10.11 -6.14 -7.55
CA HIS A 78 -8.87 -6.82 -7.93
C HIS A 78 -7.92 -7.11 -6.76
N PHE A 79 -8.12 -6.45 -5.62
CA PHE A 79 -7.17 -6.48 -4.53
C PHE A 79 -7.86 -6.52 -3.18
N ALA A 80 -7.25 -7.26 -2.26
CA ALA A 80 -7.56 -7.15 -0.85
C ALA A 80 -6.80 -5.97 -0.23
N VAL A 81 -7.37 -5.39 0.83
CA VAL A 81 -6.76 -4.27 1.55
C VAL A 81 -6.62 -4.60 3.03
N SER A 82 -5.45 -4.28 3.57
CA SER A 82 -5.20 -4.22 5.01
C SER A 82 -4.60 -2.85 5.34
N TYR A 83 -5.06 -2.22 6.42
CA TYR A 83 -4.62 -0.88 6.76
C TYR A 83 -4.55 -0.64 8.27
N GLU A 84 -3.84 0.41 8.65
CA GLU A 84 -3.83 1.00 9.99
C GLU A 84 -4.08 2.50 9.83
N CYS A 85 -5.05 3.03 10.57
CA CYS A 85 -5.36 4.45 10.58
C CYS A 85 -5.54 4.89 12.03
N ARG A 86 -4.81 5.93 12.45
CA ARG A 86 -4.94 6.48 13.81
C ARG A 86 -4.89 7.99 13.78
N HIS A 87 -5.62 8.58 14.72
CA HIS A 87 -5.45 9.98 15.09
C HIS A 87 -4.19 10.11 15.96
N VAL A 88 -3.21 10.87 15.50
CA VAL A 88 -1.96 11.12 16.22
C VAL A 88 -2.19 12.28 17.17
N LEU A 89 -2.38 11.98 18.47
CA LEU A 89 -2.67 12.97 19.51
C LEU A 89 -1.42 13.64 20.10
N GLU A 90 -0.24 13.10 19.86
CA GLU A 90 1.03 13.62 20.36
C GLU A 90 2.00 13.82 19.20
N ARG A 91 2.95 14.76 19.33
CA ARG A 91 3.94 14.98 18.28
C ARG A 91 4.93 13.81 18.25
N VAL A 92 4.66 12.82 17.39
CA VAL A 92 5.54 11.67 17.19
C VAL A 92 6.03 11.63 15.74
N GLU A 93 6.85 12.61 15.37
CA GLU A 93 7.50 12.57 14.06
C GLU A 93 8.70 11.62 14.15
N SER A 94 8.43 10.32 14.07
CA SER A 94 9.48 9.31 14.17
C SER A 94 9.41 8.27 13.06
N VAL A 95 10.61 7.87 12.61
CA VAL A 95 10.81 6.69 11.77
C VAL A 95 10.18 5.45 12.42
N GLU A 96 10.19 5.37 13.76
CA GLU A 96 9.64 4.25 14.51
C GLU A 96 8.12 4.16 14.37
N THR A 97 7.39 5.27 14.42
CA THR A 97 5.93 5.27 14.21
C THR A 97 5.55 4.75 12.84
N ARG A 98 6.29 5.14 11.79
CA ARG A 98 6.08 4.60 10.45
C ARG A 98 6.35 3.10 10.40
N LEU A 99 7.46 2.65 10.99
CA LEU A 99 7.81 1.23 11.08
C LEU A 99 6.73 0.43 11.80
N GLU A 100 6.22 0.91 12.92
CA GLU A 100 5.14 0.28 13.68
C GLU A 100 3.87 0.11 12.84
N PHE A 101 3.45 1.15 12.11
CA PHE A 101 2.27 1.08 11.25
C PHE A 101 2.47 0.09 10.11
N ILE A 102 3.62 0.15 9.44
CA ILE A 102 3.94 -0.76 8.32
C ILE A 102 3.99 -2.21 8.83
N GLU A 103 4.60 -2.47 9.99
CA GLU A 103 4.65 -3.78 10.61
C GLU A 103 3.24 -4.31 10.93
N LYS A 104 2.39 -3.49 11.56
CA LYS A 104 0.99 -3.85 11.88
C LYS A 104 0.20 -4.18 10.63
N VAL A 105 0.35 -3.38 9.57
CA VAL A 105 -0.31 -3.62 8.29
C VAL A 105 0.17 -4.93 7.69
N VAL A 106 1.47 -5.21 7.68
CA VAL A 106 2.02 -6.48 7.18
C VAL A 106 1.49 -7.67 8.00
N LYS A 107 1.48 -7.58 9.33
CA LYS A 107 0.89 -8.63 10.20
C LYS A 107 -0.59 -8.88 9.87
N LYS A 108 -1.38 -7.84 9.61
CA LYS A 108 -2.78 -7.98 9.14
C LYS A 108 -2.91 -8.60 7.76
N VAL A 109 -1.95 -8.36 6.85
CA VAL A 109 -1.92 -9.06 5.55
C VAL A 109 -1.63 -10.54 5.76
N LEU A 110 -0.62 -10.87 6.57
CA LEU A 110 -0.20 -12.25 6.83
C LEU A 110 -1.27 -13.09 7.55
N SER A 111 -2.12 -12.48 8.38
CA SER A 111 -3.23 -13.17 9.04
C SER A 111 -4.40 -13.49 8.10
N LYS A 112 -4.59 -12.69 7.04
CA LYS A 112 -5.70 -12.85 6.08
C LYS A 112 -5.32 -13.63 4.81
N ALA A 113 -4.07 -13.51 4.38
CA ALA A 113 -3.62 -14.11 3.13
C ALA A 113 -3.59 -15.65 3.23
N PRO A 114 -3.91 -16.40 2.15
CA PRO A 114 -3.70 -17.84 2.12
C PRO A 114 -2.20 -18.18 2.18
N ARG A 115 -1.85 -19.45 2.43
CA ARG A 115 -0.46 -19.93 2.35
C ARG A 115 0.07 -19.76 0.92
N VAL A 116 1.32 -19.30 0.80
CA VAL A 116 2.00 -19.02 -0.48
C VAL A 116 3.47 -19.44 -0.39
N ASP A 117 4.12 -19.61 -1.54
CA ASP A 117 5.53 -20.03 -1.60
C ASP A 117 6.50 -18.88 -1.35
N SER A 118 6.07 -17.65 -1.67
CA SER A 118 6.89 -16.46 -1.58
C SER A 118 6.05 -15.20 -1.39
N ILE A 119 6.68 -14.18 -0.81
CA ILE A 119 6.09 -12.88 -0.51
C ILE A 119 6.98 -11.79 -1.10
N THR A 120 6.39 -10.83 -1.80
CA THR A 120 7.07 -9.59 -2.19
C THR A 120 6.28 -8.39 -1.71
N ILE A 121 6.89 -7.60 -0.84
CA ILE A 121 6.34 -6.34 -0.34
C ILE A 121 7.10 -5.18 -0.99
N ILE A 122 6.36 -4.31 -1.65
CA ILE A 122 6.85 -3.10 -2.29
C ILE A 122 6.30 -1.93 -1.50
N ILE A 123 7.19 -1.07 -1.04
CA ILE A 123 6.87 0.09 -0.21
C ILE A 123 7.23 1.33 -1.04
N ASP A 124 6.37 2.35 -1.02
CA ASP A 124 6.72 3.62 -1.67
C ASP A 124 7.92 4.28 -0.99
N GLU A 125 8.57 5.20 -1.70
CA GLU A 125 9.70 5.96 -1.19
C GLU A 125 9.26 6.81 0.02
N ASN A 126 9.75 6.43 1.19
CA ASN A 126 9.45 7.11 2.45
C ASN A 126 10.75 7.39 3.24
N PRO A 127 10.68 8.19 4.31
CA PRO A 127 11.86 8.57 5.09
C PRO A 127 12.51 7.42 5.87
N VAL A 128 11.95 6.20 5.86
CA VAL A 128 12.48 5.06 6.60
C VAL A 128 13.55 4.34 5.77
N PRO A 129 14.80 4.24 6.27
CA PRO A 129 15.83 3.52 5.54
C PRO A 129 15.48 2.04 5.34
N LEU A 130 15.68 1.54 4.11
CA LEU A 130 15.36 0.16 3.72
C LEU A 130 15.92 -0.91 4.65
N ARG A 131 17.09 -0.68 5.27
CA ARG A 131 17.69 -1.61 6.23
C ARG A 131 16.79 -1.86 7.45
N TYR A 132 16.11 -0.83 7.95
CA TYR A 132 15.23 -0.93 9.10
C TYR A 132 13.90 -1.61 8.72
N LEU A 133 13.35 -1.25 7.56
CA LEU A 133 12.18 -1.93 6.99
C LEU A 133 12.44 -3.42 6.81
N ARG A 134 13.58 -3.79 6.22
CA ARG A 134 13.96 -5.19 6.03
C ARG A 134 14.08 -5.93 7.35
N LYS A 135 14.81 -5.37 8.32
CA LYS A 135 14.98 -6.02 9.63
C LYS A 135 13.62 -6.32 10.27
N ARG A 136 12.79 -5.28 10.46
CA ARG A 136 11.52 -5.41 11.18
C ARG A 136 10.51 -6.31 10.45
N LEU A 137 10.39 -6.17 9.14
CA LEU A 137 9.40 -6.91 8.38
C LEU A 137 9.82 -8.37 8.11
N LEU A 138 11.11 -8.65 7.97
CA LEU A 138 11.57 -10.04 7.91
C LEU A 138 11.32 -10.76 9.23
N GLU A 139 11.54 -10.10 10.37
CA GLU A 139 11.19 -10.63 11.70
C GLU A 139 9.69 -10.96 11.77
N ALA A 140 8.83 -9.98 11.46
CA ALA A 140 7.37 -10.17 11.48
C ALA A 140 6.87 -11.30 10.55
N VAL A 141 7.48 -11.44 9.36
CA VAL A 141 7.09 -12.53 8.44
C VAL A 141 7.60 -13.88 8.93
N ARG A 142 8.83 -13.97 9.43
CA ARG A 142 9.43 -15.23 9.92
C ARG A 142 8.69 -15.80 11.13
N GLU A 143 8.21 -14.92 12.02
CA GLU A 143 7.32 -15.31 13.13
C GLU A 143 6.05 -16.00 12.63
N SER A 144 5.54 -15.58 11.47
CA SER A 144 4.29 -16.08 10.92
C SER A 144 4.47 -17.29 10.00
N ARG A 145 5.50 -17.28 9.13
CA ARG A 145 5.66 -18.22 8.00
C ARG A 145 7.13 -18.38 7.61
N LYS A 146 7.55 -19.62 7.36
CA LYS A 146 8.87 -19.94 6.77
C LYS A 146 8.79 -19.93 5.23
N VAL A 147 8.80 -18.74 4.63
CA VAL A 147 8.72 -18.53 3.17
C VAL A 147 9.77 -17.54 2.69
N SER A 148 10.06 -17.54 1.38
CA SER A 148 10.94 -16.53 0.78
C SER A 148 10.27 -15.15 0.81
N VAL A 149 10.99 -14.13 1.25
CA VAL A 149 10.46 -12.76 1.40
C VAL A 149 11.39 -11.77 0.72
N GLU A 150 10.82 -10.94 -0.15
CA GLU A 150 11.48 -9.79 -0.73
C GLU A 150 10.82 -8.50 -0.28
N ILE A 151 11.62 -7.56 0.22
CA ILE A 151 11.18 -6.21 0.56
C ILE A 151 11.95 -5.21 -0.30
N LYS A 152 11.20 -4.38 -1.02
CA LYS A 152 11.73 -3.36 -1.94
C LYS A 152 11.10 -2.01 -1.63
N VAL A 153 11.90 -0.96 -1.74
CA VAL A 153 11.42 0.43 -1.80
C VAL A 153 11.53 0.90 -3.25
N LYS A 154 10.46 1.50 -3.78
CA LYS A 154 10.37 1.92 -5.17
C LYS A 154 9.49 3.15 -5.29
N SER A 155 9.85 4.08 -6.17
CA SER A 155 8.93 5.15 -6.60
C SER A 155 7.66 4.60 -7.27
N SER A 156 6.52 5.15 -6.86
CA SER A 156 5.19 4.97 -7.45
C SER A 156 5.10 5.25 -8.97
N ILE A 157 6.00 6.06 -9.53
CA ILE A 157 6.06 6.31 -10.98
C ILE A 157 6.34 5.01 -11.74
N LYS A 158 7.25 4.18 -11.18
CA LYS A 158 7.71 2.92 -11.79
C LYS A 158 6.79 1.74 -11.49
N VAL A 159 6.13 1.74 -10.34
CA VAL A 159 5.31 0.61 -9.87
C VAL A 159 3.85 1.04 -9.75
N LYS A 160 3.02 0.60 -10.70
CA LYS A 160 1.61 1.03 -10.79
C LYS A 160 0.76 0.61 -9.58
N GLY A 161 1.06 -0.53 -8.95
CA GLY A 161 0.41 -0.94 -7.71
C GLY A 161 0.57 0.05 -6.55
N LEU A 162 1.69 0.79 -6.47
CA LEU A 162 1.87 1.83 -5.45
C LEU A 162 0.95 3.04 -5.67
N GLN A 163 0.65 3.39 -6.92
CA GLN A 163 -0.32 4.46 -7.21
C GLN A 163 -1.73 4.09 -6.75
N LEU A 164 -2.08 2.81 -6.84
CA LEU A 164 -3.36 2.32 -6.31
C LEU A 164 -3.36 2.31 -4.77
N ALA A 165 -2.22 1.98 -4.14
CA ALA A 165 -2.06 2.08 -2.69
C ALA A 165 -2.19 3.54 -2.19
N ASP A 166 -1.62 4.53 -2.89
CA ASP A 166 -1.78 5.99 -2.62
C ASP A 166 -3.27 6.36 -2.57
N ILE A 167 -4.03 5.94 -3.59
CA ILE A 167 -5.46 6.22 -3.71
C ILE A 167 -6.22 5.64 -2.51
N ILE A 168 -5.93 4.39 -2.15
CA ILE A 168 -6.57 3.70 -1.02
C ILE A 168 -6.19 4.35 0.31
N ALA A 169 -4.90 4.65 0.54
CA ALA A 169 -4.43 5.32 1.76
C ALA A 169 -5.05 6.70 1.91
N GLY A 170 -5.13 7.47 0.81
CA GLY A 170 -5.80 8.77 0.76
C GLY A 170 -7.28 8.70 1.13
N TYR A 171 -8.01 7.75 0.54
CA TYR A 171 -9.42 7.53 0.84
C TYR A 171 -9.65 7.10 2.29
N LEU A 172 -8.89 6.12 2.77
CA LEU A 172 -8.95 5.62 4.14
C LEU A 172 -8.66 6.70 5.18
N ARG A 173 -7.73 7.62 4.92
CA ARG A 173 -7.45 8.73 5.82
C ARG A 173 -8.65 9.66 5.97
N GLU A 174 -9.38 9.92 4.89
CA GLU A 174 -10.53 10.83 4.88
C GLU A 174 -11.76 10.18 5.51
N PHE A 175 -12.11 8.96 5.10
CA PHE A 175 -13.35 8.29 5.49
C PHE A 175 -13.21 7.29 6.64
N LYS A 176 -11.99 6.87 6.97
CA LYS A 176 -11.64 5.90 8.04
C LYS A 176 -12.22 4.49 7.85
N ARG A 177 -12.82 4.21 6.69
CA ARG A 177 -13.42 2.92 6.32
C ARG A 177 -13.32 2.69 4.81
N LEU A 178 -13.42 1.43 4.40
CA LEU A 178 -13.63 1.00 3.00
C LEU A 178 -15.11 0.70 2.80
#